data_AF-A0A4Q5YH73-F1
#
_entry.id   AF-A0A4Q5YH73-F1
#
_cell.length_a   1.000
_cell.length_b   1.000
_cell.length_c   1.000
_cell.angle_alpha   90.00
_cell.angle_beta   90.00
_cell.angle_gamma   90.00
#
_symmetry.space_group_name_H-M   'P 1'
#
loop_
_entity.id
_entity.type
_entity.pdbx_description
1 polymer ?
#
loop_
_entity_poly.entity_id
_entity_poly.type
_entity_poly.pdbx_seq_one_letter_code
_entity_poly.pdbx_strand_id
1 'polypeptide(L)'
;CDIIVDDLTYITEPFQRDGIVAQAVNQVVSEGVTYFTSAGNFGDKSYEGVFSGVTNTAVMPTGQIHKFGASPADIYQTIHLKPGSYTVALQWSDEFRSLGSLSGVQTDLDLYVNTASGFQLFGFNRSNISGDPFEICAFNVREETDAKFMVVRAAGTGTVRFKYIIFRGDPTIVDYQTGNSTIVGHANADSAIAVGAMLYANVPPFTPVWPGVASFSSRGGTATLTNNAFAVRNKPDLIAPNGVNTSVNLGGAQFNDGDTYPNFFGTSAAAPHAAAVAALILEGRKKYGLQTTVTPSEIRQQLVRSAGRFAHLPGSFSYEGGFGYIQADSAIQQIANAVPIISTLEAIVPGSQSGVDAFEVKITGRYFSPNSQIYVDDAPV
;
A
#
# COMPACT_ATOMS: atom_id res chain seq x y z
N CYS A 1 -4.85 22.12 -11.41
CA CYS A 1 -3.91 21.10 -10.92
C CYS A 1 -4.44 19.78 -11.44
N ASP A 2 -3.67 19.02 -12.22
CA ASP A 2 -4.17 17.82 -12.89
C ASP A 2 -3.86 16.53 -12.09
N ILE A 3 -2.78 16.57 -11.29
CA ILE A 3 -2.30 15.44 -10.48
C ILE A 3 -1.85 15.97 -9.11
N ILE A 4 -2.33 15.33 -8.04
CA ILE A 4 -1.88 15.54 -6.66
C ILE A 4 -1.21 14.26 -6.18
N VAL A 5 -0.12 14.42 -5.43
CA VAL A 5 0.52 13.33 -4.70
C VAL A 5 0.70 13.73 -3.26
N ASP A 6 0.34 12.83 -2.36
CA ASP A 6 0.53 12.98 -0.92
C ASP A 6 1.41 11.85 -0.37
N ASP A 7 2.06 12.16 0.75
CA ASP A 7 2.94 11.26 1.49
C ASP A 7 2.71 11.39 3.01
N LEU A 8 1.45 11.44 3.41
CA LEU A 8 1.08 11.58 4.81
C LEU A 8 0.26 10.38 5.27
N THR A 9 0.36 10.10 6.56
CA THR A 9 -0.51 9.13 7.23
C THR A 9 -0.97 9.74 8.53
N TYR A 10 -2.28 9.79 8.72
CA TYR A 10 -2.89 10.30 9.93
C TYR A 10 -3.41 9.13 10.76
N ILE A 11 -2.78 8.85 11.90
CA ILE A 11 -3.12 7.71 12.76
C ILE A 11 -4.53 7.80 13.37
N THR A 12 -5.12 9.00 13.37
CA THR A 12 -6.48 9.29 13.83
C THR A 12 -7.51 9.31 12.70
N GLU A 13 -7.11 9.11 11.44
CA GLU A 13 -8.10 8.92 10.38
C GLU A 13 -8.86 7.61 10.61
N PRO A 14 -10.18 7.58 10.33
CA PRO A 14 -10.96 6.37 10.50
C PRO A 14 -10.42 5.21 9.66
N PHE A 15 -10.22 4.05 10.28
CA PHE A 15 -9.72 2.87 9.57
C PHE A 15 -10.79 2.22 8.71
N GLN A 16 -12.02 2.19 9.23
CA GLN A 16 -13.10 1.37 8.70
C GLN A 16 -14.24 2.20 8.11
N ARG A 17 -13.98 3.47 7.76
CA ARG A 17 -14.91 4.35 7.02
C ARG A 17 -14.14 5.52 6.41
N ASP A 18 -14.76 6.26 5.49
CA ASP A 18 -14.12 7.44 4.90
C ASP A 18 -14.22 8.64 5.86
N GLY A 19 -13.07 9.08 6.39
CA GLY A 19 -12.95 10.34 7.14
C GLY A 19 -12.90 11.57 6.23
N ILE A 20 -12.75 12.76 6.84
CA ILE A 20 -12.76 14.05 6.13
C ILE A 20 -11.71 14.10 5.00
N VAL A 21 -10.50 13.56 5.24
CA VAL A 21 -9.44 13.55 4.22
C VAL A 21 -9.79 12.61 3.07
N ALA A 22 -10.25 11.38 3.35
CA ALA A 22 -10.72 10.45 2.32
C ALA A 22 -11.88 11.03 1.49
N GLN A 23 -12.82 11.74 2.12
CA GLN A 23 -13.93 12.44 1.45
C GLN A 23 -13.42 13.57 0.56
N ALA A 24 -12.45 14.37 1.02
CA ALA A 24 -11.83 15.43 0.22
C ALA A 24 -11.07 14.85 -0.99
N VAL A 25 -10.39 13.70 -0.81
CA VAL A 25 -9.74 12.98 -1.92
C VAL A 25 -10.77 12.51 -2.95
N ASN A 26 -11.86 11.90 -2.51
CA ASN A 26 -12.93 11.49 -3.43
C ASN A 26 -13.55 12.70 -4.15
N GLN A 27 -13.73 13.83 -3.46
CA GLN A 27 -14.23 15.06 -4.05
C GLN A 27 -13.28 15.60 -5.12
N VAL A 28 -11.98 15.78 -4.83
CA VAL A 28 -11.04 16.37 -5.80
C VAL A 28 -10.87 15.46 -7.04
N VAL A 29 -10.99 14.14 -6.87
CA VAL A 29 -11.01 13.21 -8.00
C VAL A 29 -12.28 13.36 -8.83
N SER A 30 -13.43 13.59 -8.21
CA SER A 30 -14.68 13.89 -8.94
C SER A 30 -14.62 15.19 -9.74
N GLU A 31 -13.75 16.13 -9.34
CA GLU A 31 -13.47 17.38 -10.04
C GLU A 31 -12.43 17.22 -11.17
N GLY A 32 -11.97 16.00 -11.44
CA GLY A 32 -11.09 15.65 -12.56
C GLY A 32 -9.60 15.58 -12.23
N VAL A 33 -9.21 15.68 -10.95
CA VAL A 33 -7.80 15.60 -10.53
C VAL A 33 -7.41 14.16 -10.21
N THR A 34 -6.27 13.68 -10.71
CA THR A 34 -5.78 12.35 -10.32
C THR A 34 -5.05 12.42 -8.99
N TYR A 35 -5.43 11.62 -8.00
CA TYR A 35 -4.84 11.67 -6.66
C TYR A 35 -4.03 10.41 -6.36
N PHE A 36 -2.75 10.59 -6.05
CA PHE A 36 -1.84 9.54 -5.59
C PHE A 36 -1.52 9.72 -4.11
N THR A 37 -1.30 8.61 -3.41
CA THR A 37 -0.88 8.62 -2.01
C THR A 37 0.04 7.46 -1.72
N SER A 38 1.00 7.65 -0.81
CA SER A 38 1.77 6.55 -0.27
C SER A 38 0.84 5.57 0.45
N ALA A 39 1.08 4.26 0.29
CA ALA A 39 0.26 3.24 0.94
C ALA A 39 0.54 3.12 2.44
N GLY A 40 1.68 3.63 2.91
CA GLY A 40 2.17 3.46 4.27
C GLY A 40 3.30 2.43 4.38
N ASN A 41 4.10 2.56 5.43
CA ASN A 41 5.30 1.73 5.67
C ASN A 41 5.09 0.76 6.87
N PHE A 42 3.88 0.23 7.02
CA PHE A 42 3.46 -0.53 8.21
C PHE A 42 3.40 -2.04 7.99
N GLY A 43 3.74 -2.52 6.80
CA GLY A 43 3.72 -3.95 6.45
C GLY A 43 2.37 -4.57 6.76
N ASP A 44 2.37 -5.69 7.46
CA ASP A 44 1.18 -6.43 7.91
C ASP A 44 0.96 -6.35 9.43
N LYS A 45 1.52 -5.31 10.08
CA LYS A 45 1.58 -5.13 11.54
C LYS A 45 0.23 -4.67 12.14
N SER A 46 -0.79 -5.51 12.02
CA SER A 46 -2.14 -5.21 12.49
C SER A 46 -2.94 -6.46 12.86
N TYR A 47 -4.02 -6.23 13.58
CA TYR A 47 -5.06 -7.22 13.86
C TYR A 47 -6.42 -6.59 13.59
N GLU A 48 -7.35 -7.36 13.02
CA GLU A 48 -8.76 -6.98 12.90
C GLU A 48 -9.68 -8.14 13.28
N GLY A 49 -10.73 -7.84 14.04
CA GLY A 49 -11.70 -8.83 14.49
C GLY A 49 -13.04 -8.22 14.90
N VAL A 50 -14.02 -9.09 15.13
CA VAL A 50 -15.26 -8.72 15.83
C VAL A 50 -15.04 -8.99 17.31
N PHE A 51 -15.33 -8.01 18.15
CA PHE A 51 -15.17 -8.16 19.59
C PHE A 51 -16.03 -9.32 20.12
N SER A 52 -15.35 -10.33 20.65
CA SER A 52 -15.93 -11.45 21.38
C SER A 52 -15.50 -11.37 22.84
N GLY A 53 -16.40 -10.98 23.73
CA GLY A 53 -16.10 -10.70 25.13
C GLY A 53 -16.22 -11.93 26.03
N VAL A 54 -15.31 -12.05 26.99
CA VAL A 54 -15.43 -12.92 28.17
C VAL A 54 -15.45 -12.06 29.43
N THR A 55 -16.18 -12.48 30.45
CA THR A 55 -16.25 -11.76 31.72
C THR A 55 -14.88 -11.73 32.38
N ASN A 56 -14.35 -10.54 32.68
CA ASN A 56 -13.16 -10.42 33.50
C ASN A 56 -13.50 -10.76 34.96
N THR A 57 -12.83 -11.75 35.54
CA THR A 57 -12.98 -12.11 36.96
C THR A 57 -11.94 -11.42 37.85
N ALA A 58 -10.98 -10.70 37.27
CA ALA A 58 -10.02 -9.88 38.00
C ALA A 58 -10.63 -8.54 38.45
N VAL A 59 -10.01 -7.90 39.45
CA VAL A 59 -10.46 -6.60 39.98
C VAL A 59 -10.27 -5.48 38.97
N MET A 60 -9.20 -5.52 38.17
CA MET A 60 -8.91 -4.58 37.09
C MET A 60 -8.24 -5.31 35.91
N PRO A 61 -8.43 -4.86 34.66
CA PRO A 61 -9.35 -3.79 34.24
C PRO A 61 -10.83 -4.25 34.28
N THR A 62 -11.77 -3.35 34.61
CA THR A 62 -13.20 -3.72 34.65
C THR A 62 -13.79 -3.81 33.25
N GLY A 63 -14.63 -4.82 33.00
CA GLY A 63 -15.33 -4.97 31.73
C GLY A 63 -15.27 -6.39 31.16
N GLN A 64 -15.48 -6.50 29.84
CA GLN A 64 -15.30 -7.76 29.11
C GLN A 64 -13.94 -7.76 28.41
N ILE A 65 -13.22 -8.87 28.45
CA ILE A 65 -11.95 -9.00 27.71
C ILE A 65 -12.22 -9.67 26.37
N HIS A 66 -11.62 -9.16 25.31
CA HIS A 66 -11.67 -9.83 24.02
C HIS A 66 -10.94 -11.18 24.08
N LYS A 67 -11.61 -12.27 23.70
CA LYS A 67 -10.95 -13.54 23.38
C LYS A 67 -10.51 -13.54 21.92
N PHE A 68 -9.21 -13.65 21.67
CA PHE A 68 -8.61 -13.71 20.34
C PHE A 68 -8.79 -15.10 19.70
N GLY A 69 -8.86 -16.14 20.53
CA GLY A 69 -8.97 -17.53 20.09
C GLY A 69 -10.33 -18.18 20.38
N ALA A 70 -10.36 -19.51 20.19
CA ALA A 70 -11.55 -20.31 20.39
C ALA A 70 -11.88 -20.47 21.89
N SER A 71 -10.86 -20.58 22.73
CA SER A 71 -11.01 -20.77 24.17
C SER A 71 -11.36 -19.45 24.87
N PRO A 72 -12.22 -19.47 25.91
CA PRO A 72 -12.42 -18.30 26.78
C PRO A 72 -11.15 -17.83 27.50
N ALA A 73 -10.09 -18.65 27.54
CA ALA A 73 -8.79 -18.31 28.12
C ALA A 73 -7.85 -17.58 27.14
N ASP A 74 -8.18 -17.51 25.84
CA ASP A 74 -7.36 -16.90 24.80
C ASP A 74 -7.49 -15.37 24.80
N ILE A 75 -7.31 -14.73 25.96
CA ILE A 75 -7.58 -13.30 26.19
C ILE A 75 -6.39 -12.38 25.90
N TYR A 76 -5.29 -12.95 25.43
CA TYR A 76 -4.06 -12.25 25.11
C TYR A 76 -3.67 -12.53 23.67
N GLN A 77 -3.07 -11.54 23.03
CA GLN A 77 -2.29 -11.73 21.82
C GLN A 77 -0.81 -11.44 22.12
N THR A 78 0.05 -12.40 21.80
CA THR A 78 1.48 -12.32 21.99
C THR A 78 2.12 -11.48 20.89
N ILE A 79 2.88 -10.47 21.30
CA ILE A 79 3.63 -9.57 20.43
C ILE A 79 5.09 -9.63 20.84
N HIS A 80 5.94 -10.05 19.92
CA HIS A 80 7.37 -9.96 20.07
C HIS A 80 7.84 -8.55 19.70
N LEU A 81 8.65 -7.92 20.55
CA LEU A 81 9.03 -6.51 20.44
C LEU A 81 10.56 -6.36 20.51
N LYS A 82 11.14 -5.70 19.52
CA LYS A 82 12.54 -5.26 19.55
C LYS A 82 12.68 -3.92 20.29
N PRO A 83 13.89 -3.53 20.73
CA PRO A 83 14.12 -2.21 21.30
C PRO A 83 13.70 -1.09 20.34
N GLY A 84 12.96 -0.10 20.85
CA GLY A 84 12.48 1.02 20.05
C GLY A 84 11.25 1.71 20.61
N SER A 85 10.81 2.76 19.90
CA SER A 85 9.57 3.47 20.19
C SER A 85 8.41 2.88 19.39
N TYR A 86 7.31 2.60 20.07
CA TYR A 86 6.10 2.01 19.49
C TYR A 86 4.93 2.99 19.53
N THR A 87 4.08 2.90 18.51
CA THR A 87 2.81 3.62 18.44
C THR A 87 1.78 2.68 17.86
N VAL A 88 0.82 2.29 18.69
CA VAL A 88 -0.29 1.41 18.35
C VAL A 88 -1.56 2.23 18.38
N ALA A 89 -2.32 2.22 17.31
CA ALA A 89 -3.64 2.85 17.28
C ALA A 89 -4.69 1.76 17.16
N LEU A 90 -5.58 1.68 18.15
CA LEU A 90 -6.77 0.85 18.17
C LEU A 90 -7.95 1.73 17.69
N GLN A 91 -8.77 1.22 16.79
CA GLN A 91 -10.04 1.83 16.42
C GLN A 91 -11.16 0.79 16.32
N TRP A 92 -12.40 1.24 16.41
CA TRP A 92 -13.58 0.39 16.24
C TRP A 92 -14.68 1.05 15.43
N SER A 93 -15.63 0.23 15.00
CA SER A 93 -16.64 0.57 13.99
C SER A 93 -17.77 1.49 14.45
N ASP A 94 -17.66 2.08 15.65
CA ASP A 94 -18.64 3.06 16.10
C ASP A 94 -18.56 4.36 15.28
N GLU A 95 -19.59 5.18 15.40
CA GLU A 95 -19.68 6.47 14.70
C GLU A 95 -18.73 7.50 15.31
N PHE A 96 -17.84 8.07 14.50
CA PHE A 96 -16.99 9.19 14.89
C PHE A 96 -17.84 10.45 15.15
N ARG A 97 -17.70 11.03 16.34
CA ARG A 97 -18.26 12.34 16.69
C ARG A 97 -17.71 13.43 15.79
N SER A 98 -16.42 13.38 15.46
CA SER A 98 -15.77 14.34 14.55
C SER A 98 -16.30 14.30 13.11
N LEU A 99 -17.03 13.25 12.73
CA LEU A 99 -17.72 13.15 11.44
C LEU A 99 -19.21 13.53 11.52
N GLY A 100 -19.64 14.19 12.60
CA GLY A 100 -21.00 14.73 12.74
C GLY A 100 -22.00 13.82 13.44
N SER A 101 -21.56 12.68 14.01
CA SER A 101 -22.43 11.85 14.84
C SER A 101 -22.94 12.60 16.07
N LEU A 102 -24.25 12.59 16.33
CA LEU A 102 -24.82 13.27 17.51
C LEU A 102 -24.59 12.50 18.80
N SER A 103 -24.60 11.16 18.73
CA SER A 103 -24.38 10.27 19.87
C SER A 103 -22.89 10.04 20.14
N GLY A 104 -22.03 10.23 19.14
CA GLY A 104 -20.66 9.73 19.14
C GLY A 104 -20.60 8.23 19.43
N VAL A 105 -19.47 7.79 19.96
CA VAL A 105 -19.21 6.40 20.35
C VAL A 105 -20.07 5.95 21.54
N GLN A 106 -20.54 4.71 21.48
CA GLN A 106 -21.33 4.03 22.53
C GLN A 106 -20.58 2.84 23.15
N THR A 107 -19.55 2.35 22.47
CA THR A 107 -18.66 1.29 22.94
C THR A 107 -17.33 1.87 23.38
N ASP A 108 -16.87 1.53 24.57
CA ASP A 108 -15.57 1.98 25.09
C ASP A 108 -14.59 0.80 25.05
N LEU A 109 -13.64 0.83 24.11
CA LEU A 109 -12.60 -0.20 23.99
C LEU A 109 -11.25 0.35 24.42
N ASP A 110 -10.61 -0.35 25.35
CA ASP A 110 -9.29 -0.05 25.87
C ASP A 110 -8.26 -1.01 25.27
N LEU A 111 -7.00 -0.56 25.22
CA LEU A 111 -5.84 -1.40 24.91
C LEU A 111 -4.87 -1.45 26.09
N TYR A 112 -4.64 -2.65 26.61
CA TYR A 112 -3.65 -2.91 27.66
C TYR A 112 -2.45 -3.65 27.11
N VAL A 113 -1.27 -3.30 27.64
CA VAL A 113 0.00 -3.97 27.39
C VAL A 113 0.43 -4.66 28.67
N ASN A 114 0.72 -5.94 28.55
CA ASN A 114 1.06 -6.83 29.65
C ASN A 114 2.43 -7.47 29.43
N THR A 115 3.07 -7.92 30.51
CA THR A 115 4.28 -8.75 30.43
C THR A 115 3.98 -10.08 29.74
N ALA A 116 5.03 -10.81 29.32
CA ALA A 116 4.91 -12.18 28.84
C ALA A 116 4.14 -13.11 29.81
N SER A 117 4.30 -12.90 31.12
CA SER A 117 3.58 -13.64 32.17
C SER A 117 2.12 -13.19 32.39
N GLY A 118 1.67 -12.14 31.69
CA GLY A 118 0.29 -11.62 31.74
C GLY A 118 0.06 -10.54 32.79
N PHE A 119 1.09 -10.07 33.50
CA PHE A 119 0.93 -8.93 34.41
C PHE A 119 0.74 -7.65 33.62
N GLN A 120 -0.31 -6.90 33.91
CA GLN A 120 -0.56 -5.61 33.27
C GLN A 120 0.60 -4.64 33.57
N LEU A 121 1.16 -4.02 32.54
CA LEU A 121 2.16 -2.96 32.67
C LEU A 121 1.48 -1.60 32.66
N PHE A 122 0.71 -1.33 31.61
CA PHE A 122 -0.04 -0.09 31.42
C PHE A 122 -1.18 -0.35 30.42
N GLY A 123 -2.09 0.60 30.31
CA GLY A 123 -3.11 0.60 29.27
C GLY A 123 -3.50 2.01 28.89
N PHE A 124 -4.11 2.10 27.73
CA PHE A 124 -4.76 3.30 27.24
C PHE A 124 -6.26 3.00 27.27
N ASN A 125 -6.92 3.69 28.19
CA ASN A 125 -8.25 3.39 28.70
C ASN A 125 -9.03 4.67 29.00
N ARG A 126 -8.82 5.70 28.18
CA ARG A 126 -9.57 6.93 28.25
C ARG A 126 -10.99 6.59 27.82
N SER A 127 -11.98 7.04 28.58
CA SER A 127 -13.35 6.87 28.09
C SER A 127 -13.59 7.66 26.79
N ASN A 128 -13.96 6.92 25.75
CA ASN A 128 -14.27 7.44 24.42
C ASN A 128 -15.76 7.74 24.23
N ILE A 129 -16.60 7.49 25.23
CA ILE A 129 -18.06 7.71 25.15
C ILE A 129 -18.38 9.13 24.67
N SER A 130 -19.29 9.23 23.71
CA SER A 130 -19.68 10.48 23.02
C SER A 130 -18.58 11.17 22.18
N GLY A 131 -17.37 10.60 22.13
CA GLY A 131 -16.23 11.05 21.33
C GLY A 131 -16.01 10.22 20.07
N ASP A 132 -14.75 9.96 19.73
CA ASP A 132 -14.32 9.18 18.57
C ASP A 132 -13.76 7.80 18.98
N PRO A 133 -13.90 6.75 18.15
CA PRO A 133 -13.62 5.37 18.53
C PRO A 133 -12.16 5.01 18.30
N PHE A 134 -11.27 5.65 19.07
CA PHE A 134 -9.85 5.32 19.00
C PHE A 134 -9.13 5.40 20.34
N GLU A 135 -8.12 4.55 20.47
CA GLU A 135 -7.09 4.63 21.50
C GLU A 135 -5.71 4.65 20.85
N ILE A 136 -4.82 5.51 21.36
CA ILE A 136 -3.43 5.61 20.87
C ILE A 136 -2.50 5.25 22.02
N CYS A 137 -1.87 4.09 21.87
CA CYS A 137 -0.91 3.55 22.81
C CYS A 137 0.52 3.80 22.31
N ALA A 138 1.25 4.68 23.00
CA ALA A 138 2.65 4.96 22.71
C ALA A 138 3.54 4.54 23.87
N PHE A 139 4.60 3.78 23.59
CA PHE A 139 5.51 3.27 24.61
C PHE A 139 6.91 3.03 24.05
N ASN A 140 7.88 2.83 24.94
CA ASN A 140 9.25 2.48 24.57
C ASN A 140 9.60 1.09 25.10
N VAL A 141 10.22 0.29 24.24
CA VAL A 141 10.78 -1.01 24.56
C VAL A 141 12.28 -0.83 24.69
N ARG A 142 12.83 -1.16 25.86
CA ARG A 142 14.26 -0.97 26.16
C ARG A 142 15.12 -2.15 25.72
N GLU A 143 14.57 -3.35 25.83
CA GLU A 143 15.22 -4.62 25.54
C GLU A 143 14.24 -5.50 24.76
N GLU A 144 14.77 -6.38 23.91
CA GLU A 144 13.96 -7.32 23.14
C GLU A 144 13.16 -8.22 24.08
N THR A 145 11.85 -8.30 23.89
CA THR A 145 10.96 -8.98 24.82
C THR A 145 9.64 -9.38 24.17
N ASP A 146 8.97 -10.37 24.76
CA ASP A 146 7.58 -10.67 24.45
C ASP A 146 6.66 -9.88 25.39
N ALA A 147 5.65 -9.25 24.80
CA ALA A 147 4.55 -8.63 25.51
C ALA A 147 3.23 -9.28 25.09
N LYS A 148 2.19 -9.00 25.86
CA LYS A 148 0.83 -9.44 25.56
C LYS A 148 -0.08 -8.23 25.41
N PHE A 149 -0.78 -8.13 24.28
CA PHE A 149 -1.87 -7.18 24.12
C PHE A 149 -3.18 -7.79 24.61
N MET A 150 -3.96 -6.98 25.32
CA MET A 150 -5.29 -7.30 25.79
C MET A 150 -6.23 -6.15 25.38
N VAL A 151 -7.35 -6.48 24.74
CA VAL A 151 -8.40 -5.51 24.39
C VAL A 151 -9.57 -5.70 25.34
N VAL A 152 -10.02 -4.62 25.97
CA VAL A 152 -11.09 -4.66 26.98
C VAL A 152 -12.22 -3.76 26.54
N ARG A 153 -13.46 -4.22 26.69
CA ARG A 153 -14.64 -3.38 26.56
C ARG A 153 -15.04 -2.89 27.95
N ALA A 154 -14.76 -1.63 28.24
CA ALA A 154 -15.11 -0.96 29.48
C ALA A 154 -16.61 -0.58 29.52
N ALA A 155 -17.20 -0.23 28.37
CA ALA A 155 -18.63 0.10 28.26
C ALA A 155 -19.23 -0.30 26.90
N GLY A 156 -20.56 -0.36 26.85
CA GLY A 156 -21.33 -0.78 25.67
C GLY A 156 -21.57 -2.30 25.61
N THR A 157 -22.56 -2.71 24.83
CA THR A 157 -22.95 -4.13 24.69
C THR A 157 -23.11 -4.58 23.23
N GLY A 158 -23.06 -3.65 22.28
CA GLY A 158 -23.24 -3.94 20.85
C GLY A 158 -22.17 -4.85 20.25
N THR A 159 -22.50 -5.48 19.13
CA THR A 159 -21.49 -6.11 18.27
C THR A 159 -20.65 -5.00 17.65
N VAL A 160 -19.32 -5.11 17.78
CA VAL A 160 -18.40 -4.09 17.28
C VAL A 160 -17.24 -4.76 16.56
N ARG A 161 -16.89 -4.25 15.38
CA ARG A 161 -15.65 -4.62 14.70
C ARG A 161 -14.56 -3.66 15.19
N PHE A 162 -13.37 -4.17 15.43
CA PHE A 162 -12.23 -3.36 15.83
C PHE A 162 -10.98 -3.78 15.08
N LYS A 163 -10.03 -2.85 15.02
CA LYS A 163 -8.74 -3.02 14.37
C LYS A 163 -7.69 -2.26 15.14
N TYR A 164 -6.53 -2.86 15.37
CA TYR A 164 -5.34 -2.09 15.77
C TYR A 164 -4.25 -2.19 14.71
N ILE A 165 -3.46 -1.12 14.58
CA ILE A 165 -2.29 -1.06 13.70
C ILE A 165 -1.10 -0.53 14.51
N ILE A 166 0.06 -1.15 14.33
CA ILE A 166 1.31 -0.71 14.94
C ILE A 166 2.03 0.20 13.92
N PHE A 167 1.76 1.50 14.00
CA PHE A 167 2.28 2.54 13.09
C PHE A 167 3.76 2.85 13.28
N ARG A 168 4.35 2.47 14.42
CA ARG A 168 5.77 2.66 14.70
C ARG A 168 6.32 1.48 15.49
N GLY A 169 7.56 1.11 15.20
CA GLY A 169 8.29 0.02 15.85
C GLY A 169 8.49 -1.19 14.94
N ASP A 170 9.21 -2.19 15.44
CA ASP A 170 9.44 -3.44 14.73
C ASP A 170 8.86 -4.64 15.50
N PRO A 171 7.53 -4.73 15.58
CA PRO A 171 6.86 -5.86 16.22
C PRO A 171 6.81 -7.08 15.29
N THR A 172 6.66 -8.24 15.90
CA THR A 172 6.12 -9.44 15.26
C THR A 172 4.89 -9.90 16.05
N ILE A 173 3.72 -9.97 15.40
CA ILE A 173 2.53 -10.58 15.98
C ILE A 173 2.72 -12.09 15.94
N VAL A 174 2.77 -12.76 17.09
CA VAL A 174 3.18 -14.17 17.17
C VAL A 174 1.99 -15.11 16.98
N ASP A 175 0.86 -14.80 17.60
CA ASP A 175 -0.35 -15.61 17.58
C ASP A 175 -1.58 -14.81 17.11
N TYR A 176 -2.66 -15.52 16.78
CA TYR A 176 -3.93 -14.95 16.31
C TYR A 176 -3.78 -13.93 15.17
N GLN A 177 -2.88 -14.23 14.22
CA GLN A 177 -2.60 -13.40 13.04
C GLN A 177 -3.82 -13.39 12.09
N THR A 178 -4.71 -12.42 12.26
CA THR A 178 -5.90 -12.23 11.41
C THR A 178 -6.11 -10.76 11.12
N GLY A 179 -6.64 -10.44 9.93
CA GLY A 179 -6.98 -9.06 9.60
C GLY A 179 -5.76 -8.14 9.48
N ASN A 180 -4.72 -8.63 8.79
CA ASN A 180 -3.37 -8.06 8.75
C ASN A 180 -3.20 -6.90 7.74
N SER A 181 -4.29 -6.30 7.27
CA SER A 181 -4.27 -5.13 6.38
C SER A 181 -3.84 -3.85 7.12
N THR A 182 -3.06 -2.98 6.49
CA THR A 182 -2.60 -1.73 7.10
C THR A 182 -2.82 -0.48 6.25
N ILE A 183 -3.34 -0.63 5.02
CA ILE A 183 -3.84 0.51 4.23
C ILE A 183 -5.19 0.94 4.81
N VAL A 184 -5.26 2.18 5.32
CA VAL A 184 -6.41 2.78 6.01
C VAL A 184 -6.55 4.27 5.68
N GLY A 185 -7.62 4.92 6.14
CA GLY A 185 -7.86 6.35 5.91
C GLY A 185 -7.92 6.70 4.43
N HIS A 186 -7.42 7.88 4.06
CA HIS A 186 -7.41 8.38 2.69
C HIS A 186 -6.63 7.50 1.70
N ALA A 187 -5.62 6.74 2.15
CA ALA A 187 -4.96 5.75 1.29
C ALA A 187 -5.90 4.60 0.90
N ASN A 188 -6.86 4.27 1.76
CA ASN A 188 -7.92 3.31 1.45
C ASN A 188 -9.13 3.95 0.75
N ALA A 189 -9.13 5.26 0.45
CA ALA A 189 -10.23 5.91 -0.27
C ALA A 189 -10.45 5.28 -1.65
N ASP A 190 -11.70 5.19 -2.09
CA ASP A 190 -12.08 4.52 -3.34
C ASP A 190 -11.40 5.16 -4.55
N SER A 191 -11.39 6.50 -4.60
CA SER A 191 -10.88 7.27 -5.73
C SER A 191 -9.37 7.52 -5.69
N ALA A 192 -8.71 7.35 -4.55
CA ALA A 192 -7.26 7.48 -4.44
C ALA A 192 -6.56 6.41 -5.28
N ILE A 193 -5.33 6.67 -5.72
CA ILE A 193 -4.40 5.66 -6.21
C ILE A 193 -3.35 5.44 -5.11
N ALA A 194 -3.50 4.35 -4.35
CA ALA A 194 -2.56 4.03 -3.27
C ALA A 194 -1.35 3.28 -3.82
N VAL A 195 -0.15 3.74 -3.47
CA VAL A 195 1.08 3.25 -4.07
C VAL A 195 1.95 2.58 -3.02
N GLY A 196 2.11 1.27 -3.16
CA GLY A 196 3.07 0.48 -2.41
C GLY A 196 4.48 0.58 -2.99
N ALA A 197 5.45 -0.02 -2.32
CA ALA A 197 6.86 0.14 -2.64
C ALA A 197 7.55 -1.18 -3.02
N MET A 198 8.50 -1.09 -3.95
CA MET A 198 9.52 -2.11 -4.21
C MET A 198 10.88 -1.44 -4.34
N LEU A 199 11.97 -2.08 -3.93
CA LEU A 199 13.30 -1.49 -4.07
C LEU A 199 13.71 -1.45 -5.54
N TYR A 200 14.11 -0.30 -6.07
CA TYR A 200 14.48 -0.18 -7.49
C TYR A 200 15.63 -1.14 -7.89
N ALA A 201 16.57 -1.39 -6.96
CA ALA A 201 17.69 -2.30 -7.16
C ALA A 201 17.29 -3.80 -7.22
N ASN A 202 16.06 -4.16 -6.81
CA ASN A 202 15.56 -5.54 -6.88
C ASN A 202 14.94 -5.89 -8.25
N VAL A 203 15.34 -5.19 -9.31
CA VAL A 203 14.86 -5.40 -10.67
C VAL A 203 16.05 -5.64 -11.60
N PRO A 204 15.99 -6.62 -12.53
CA PRO A 204 17.00 -6.75 -13.57
C PRO A 204 17.15 -5.44 -14.38
N PRO A 205 18.38 -5.04 -14.74
CA PRO A 205 19.64 -5.77 -14.57
C PRO A 205 20.37 -5.50 -13.24
N PHE A 206 19.83 -4.68 -12.33
CA PHE A 206 20.53 -4.23 -11.12
C PHE A 206 20.85 -5.38 -10.17
N THR A 207 19.92 -6.33 -9.99
CA THR A 207 20.17 -7.60 -9.30
C THR A 207 19.48 -8.76 -10.02
N PRO A 208 19.97 -10.01 -9.87
CA PRO A 208 19.31 -11.21 -10.38
C PRO A 208 18.10 -11.64 -9.53
N VAL A 209 17.69 -10.84 -8.53
CA VAL A 209 16.53 -11.11 -7.70
C VAL A 209 15.27 -10.69 -8.46
N TRP A 210 14.25 -11.56 -8.46
CA TRP A 210 12.95 -11.23 -9.04
C TRP A 210 12.30 -10.06 -8.28
N PRO A 211 11.61 -9.13 -8.97
CA PRO A 211 10.87 -8.05 -8.34
C PRO A 211 10.02 -8.57 -7.17
N GLY A 212 10.10 -7.88 -6.04
CA GLY A 212 9.33 -8.18 -4.84
C GLY A 212 8.79 -6.91 -4.20
N VAL A 213 7.61 -7.02 -3.60
CA VAL A 213 7.06 -5.94 -2.80
C VAL A 213 7.91 -5.77 -1.54
N ALA A 214 8.25 -4.54 -1.17
CA ALA A 214 9.00 -4.28 0.05
C ALA A 214 8.21 -4.76 1.28
N SER A 215 8.88 -5.42 2.22
CA SER A 215 8.24 -5.99 3.41
C SER A 215 7.52 -4.96 4.29
N PHE A 216 8.02 -3.72 4.31
CA PHE A 216 7.38 -2.61 5.02
C PHE A 216 6.17 -2.04 4.26
N SER A 217 5.98 -2.32 2.96
CA SER A 217 4.88 -1.74 2.20
C SER A 217 3.55 -2.22 2.77
N SER A 218 2.71 -1.28 3.17
CA SER A 218 1.40 -1.57 3.76
C SER A 218 0.54 -2.45 2.86
N ARG A 219 -0.23 -3.34 3.49
CA ARG A 219 -1.11 -4.33 2.82
C ARG A 219 -2.54 -3.83 2.75
N GLY A 220 -3.24 -4.08 1.64
CA GLY A 220 -4.67 -3.82 1.56
C GLY A 220 -5.53 -4.86 2.27
N GLY A 221 -6.84 -4.75 2.12
CA GLY A 221 -7.80 -5.67 2.73
C GLY A 221 -8.63 -5.08 3.87
N THR A 222 -8.37 -3.83 4.27
CA THR A 222 -9.19 -3.17 5.30
C THR A 222 -10.58 -2.92 4.75
N ALA A 223 -11.59 -3.44 5.45
CA ALA A 223 -12.98 -3.20 5.09
C ALA A 223 -13.43 -1.81 5.53
N THR A 224 -14.09 -1.09 4.63
CA THR A 224 -14.61 0.26 4.85
C THR A 224 -16.13 0.24 4.79
N LEU A 225 -16.78 0.80 5.81
CA LEU A 225 -18.22 0.98 5.87
C LEU A 225 -18.67 1.95 4.77
N THR A 226 -19.38 1.42 3.79
CA THR A 226 -19.94 2.15 2.65
C THR A 226 -21.42 1.77 2.55
N ASN A 227 -22.33 2.74 2.55
CA ASN A 227 -23.78 2.49 2.47
C ASN A 227 -24.28 1.45 3.51
N ASN A 228 -23.83 1.56 4.76
CA ASN A 228 -24.14 0.64 5.86
C ASN A 228 -23.68 -0.82 5.68
N ALA A 229 -22.78 -1.08 4.73
CA ALA A 229 -22.15 -2.39 4.55
C ALA A 229 -20.62 -2.26 4.52
N PHE A 230 -19.92 -3.21 5.14
CA PHE A 230 -18.48 -3.28 5.04
C PHE A 230 -18.08 -3.84 3.68
N ALA A 231 -17.33 -3.05 2.91
CA ALA A 231 -16.78 -3.44 1.62
C ALA A 231 -15.26 -3.34 1.65
N VAL A 232 -14.59 -4.32 1.05
CA VAL A 232 -13.13 -4.28 0.87
C VAL A 232 -12.82 -3.66 -0.49
N ARG A 233 -11.87 -2.73 -0.50
CA ARG A 233 -11.41 -2.06 -1.72
C ARG A 233 -10.12 -2.71 -2.22
N ASN A 234 -9.92 -2.69 -3.53
CA ASN A 234 -8.69 -3.19 -4.15
C ASN A 234 -7.55 -2.19 -3.93
N LYS A 235 -6.80 -2.42 -2.85
CA LYS A 235 -5.64 -1.62 -2.43
C LYS A 235 -4.43 -2.52 -2.10
N PRO A 236 -3.17 -2.05 -2.23
CA PRO A 236 -2.80 -0.85 -2.98
C PRO A 236 -3.20 -1.00 -4.45
N ASP A 237 -3.20 0.10 -5.19
CA ASP A 237 -3.47 0.06 -6.62
C ASP A 237 -2.27 -0.50 -7.38
N LEU A 238 -1.10 0.04 -7.07
CA LEU A 238 0.14 -0.19 -7.79
C LEU A 238 1.30 -0.26 -6.81
N ILE A 239 2.39 -0.88 -7.25
CA ILE A 239 3.68 -0.81 -6.60
C ILE A 239 4.61 0.05 -7.47
N ALA A 240 5.43 0.90 -6.83
CA ALA A 240 6.41 1.70 -7.54
C ALA A 240 7.79 1.67 -6.86
N PRO A 241 8.86 2.07 -7.57
CA PRO A 241 10.21 2.05 -7.03
C PRO A 241 10.38 2.95 -5.80
N ASN A 242 11.12 2.48 -4.81
CA ASN A 242 11.68 3.25 -3.70
C ASN A 242 13.19 3.03 -3.60
N GLY A 243 13.87 3.77 -2.70
CA GLY A 243 15.32 3.75 -2.56
C GLY A 243 16.03 4.57 -3.64
N VAL A 244 15.30 5.49 -4.26
CA VAL A 244 15.71 6.24 -5.45
C VAL A 244 16.55 7.45 -5.09
N ASN A 245 17.36 7.90 -6.04
CA ASN A 245 18.19 9.09 -5.87
C ASN A 245 17.36 10.37 -5.76
N THR A 246 17.88 11.28 -4.97
CA THR A 246 17.36 12.63 -4.79
C THR A 246 18.50 13.64 -4.93
N SER A 247 18.20 14.86 -5.35
CA SER A 247 19.19 15.95 -5.42
C SER A 247 19.39 16.66 -4.09
N VAL A 248 18.57 16.35 -3.08
CA VAL A 248 18.58 16.95 -1.75
C VAL A 248 18.57 15.84 -0.70
N ASN A 249 19.38 15.98 0.35
CA ASN A 249 19.40 14.98 1.40
C ASN A 249 18.16 15.09 2.30
N LEU A 250 17.24 14.13 2.17
CA LEU A 250 16.01 14.04 2.96
C LEU A 250 16.16 13.17 4.22
N GLY A 251 17.39 12.84 4.62
CA GLY A 251 17.66 12.02 5.80
C GLY A 251 17.44 10.51 5.57
N GLY A 252 17.51 10.06 4.32
CA GLY A 252 17.42 8.64 3.98
C GLY A 252 18.60 7.82 4.53
N ALA A 253 18.38 6.50 4.66
CA ALA A 253 19.43 5.59 5.07
C ALA A 253 20.59 5.59 4.06
N GLN A 254 21.82 5.40 4.53
CA GLN A 254 22.96 5.24 3.64
C GLN A 254 22.77 3.98 2.80
N PHE A 255 22.81 4.14 1.48
CA PHE A 255 22.70 3.06 0.52
C PHE A 255 23.78 3.27 -0.53
N ASN A 256 24.60 2.25 -0.76
CA ASN A 256 25.66 2.33 -1.74
C ASN A 256 25.17 1.69 -3.03
N ASP A 257 24.72 2.52 -3.95
CA ASP A 257 24.31 2.15 -5.29
C ASP A 257 25.33 2.52 -6.38
N GLY A 258 26.52 2.92 -5.95
CA GLY A 258 27.62 3.25 -6.86
C GLY A 258 27.67 4.72 -7.29
N ASP A 259 26.82 5.59 -6.72
CA ASP A 259 26.94 7.03 -6.92
C ASP A 259 27.00 7.83 -5.59
N THR A 260 26.82 9.15 -5.69
CA THR A 260 27.00 10.09 -4.56
C THR A 260 25.72 10.83 -4.21
N TYR A 261 24.60 10.52 -4.87
CA TYR A 261 23.32 11.14 -4.59
C TYR A 261 22.71 10.53 -3.32
N PRO A 262 22.05 11.33 -2.48
CA PRO A 262 21.27 10.79 -1.37
C PRO A 262 20.08 9.99 -1.89
N ASN A 263 19.79 8.83 -1.26
CA ASN A 263 18.61 8.03 -1.57
C ASN A 263 17.43 8.37 -0.64
N PHE A 264 16.20 8.19 -1.15
CA PHE A 264 14.96 8.30 -0.38
C PHE A 264 14.15 7.00 -0.47
N PHE A 265 13.66 6.52 0.67
CA PHE A 265 13.07 5.19 0.84
C PHE A 265 11.60 5.26 1.24
N GLY A 266 10.93 4.12 1.10
CA GLY A 266 9.54 3.97 1.53
C GLY A 266 8.52 4.16 0.43
N THR A 267 7.26 3.89 0.76
CA THR A 267 6.10 4.21 -0.09
C THR A 267 6.01 5.71 -0.41
N SER A 268 6.59 6.52 0.46
CA SER A 268 6.92 7.93 0.30
C SER A 268 7.71 8.28 -0.96
N ALA A 269 8.69 7.46 -1.33
CA ALA A 269 9.40 7.61 -2.60
C ALA A 269 8.60 7.03 -3.77
N ALA A 270 7.80 5.99 -3.53
CA ALA A 270 7.07 5.26 -4.56
C ALA A 270 5.88 6.06 -5.13
N ALA A 271 5.10 6.73 -4.27
CA ALA A 271 3.94 7.53 -4.69
C ALA A 271 4.27 8.61 -5.75
N PRO A 272 5.29 9.47 -5.56
CA PRO A 272 5.66 10.46 -6.58
C PRO A 272 6.21 9.83 -7.86
N HIS A 273 6.83 8.64 -7.80
CA HIS A 273 7.21 7.90 -9.02
C HIS A 273 5.98 7.50 -9.85
N ALA A 274 4.94 6.99 -9.19
CA ALA A 274 3.69 6.66 -9.88
C ALA A 274 2.99 7.89 -10.46
N ALA A 275 2.94 8.98 -9.69
CA ALA A 275 2.39 10.25 -10.14
C ALA A 275 3.14 10.83 -11.35
N ALA A 276 4.47 10.69 -11.39
CA ALA A 276 5.28 11.14 -12.52
C ALA A 276 4.95 10.38 -13.83
N VAL A 277 4.75 9.06 -13.76
CA VAL A 277 4.31 8.29 -14.94
C VAL A 277 2.91 8.71 -15.39
N ALA A 278 2.00 9.00 -14.46
CA ALA A 278 0.70 9.56 -14.79
C ALA A 278 0.79 10.92 -15.49
N ALA A 279 1.73 11.77 -15.06
CA ALA A 279 1.99 13.06 -15.73
C ALA A 279 2.47 12.86 -17.17
N LEU A 280 3.35 11.87 -17.42
CA LEU A 280 3.81 11.53 -18.78
C LEU A 280 2.66 10.99 -19.64
N ILE A 281 1.76 10.17 -19.09
CA ILE A 281 0.55 9.71 -19.80
C ILE A 281 -0.31 10.91 -20.21
N LEU A 282 -0.56 11.82 -19.27
CA LEU A 282 -1.38 13.01 -19.50
C LEU A 282 -0.77 13.91 -20.57
N GLU A 283 0.54 14.19 -20.48
CA GLU A 283 1.27 14.98 -21.47
C GLU A 283 1.26 14.29 -22.84
N GLY A 284 1.56 12.99 -22.89
CA GLY A 284 1.57 12.21 -24.13
C GLY A 284 0.23 12.25 -24.84
N ARG A 285 -0.87 12.03 -24.13
CA ARG A 285 -2.23 12.08 -24.72
C ARG A 285 -2.55 13.43 -25.34
N LYS A 286 -2.20 14.52 -24.64
CA LYS A 286 -2.39 15.89 -25.14
C LYS A 286 -1.50 16.16 -26.36
N LYS A 287 -0.21 15.79 -26.28
CA LYS A 287 0.80 16.02 -27.33
C LYS A 287 0.47 15.31 -28.63
N TYR A 288 -0.03 14.08 -28.57
CA TYR A 288 -0.42 13.30 -29.75
C TYR A 288 -1.86 13.57 -30.22
N GLY A 289 -2.54 14.56 -29.64
CA GLY A 289 -3.91 14.94 -30.03
C GLY A 289 -4.94 13.84 -29.83
N LEU A 290 -4.69 12.89 -28.93
CA LEU A 290 -5.57 11.72 -28.72
C LEU A 290 -6.84 12.11 -27.97
N GLN A 291 -6.69 12.97 -26.96
CA GLN A 291 -7.77 13.43 -26.09
C GLN A 291 -7.45 14.82 -25.55
N THR A 292 -8.46 15.68 -25.48
CA THR A 292 -8.35 17.03 -24.89
C THR A 292 -8.46 17.02 -23.36
N THR A 293 -9.30 16.14 -22.82
CA THR A 293 -9.49 15.92 -21.39
C THR A 293 -9.22 14.46 -21.09
N VAL A 294 -8.36 14.19 -20.11
CA VAL A 294 -8.04 12.84 -19.63
C VAL A 294 -8.54 12.72 -18.20
N THR A 295 -9.42 11.76 -17.94
CA THR A 295 -10.03 11.57 -16.62
C THR A 295 -9.10 10.81 -15.66
N PRO A 296 -9.25 10.99 -14.34
CA PRO A 296 -8.52 10.19 -13.35
C PRO A 296 -8.72 8.67 -13.51
N SER A 297 -9.94 8.25 -13.89
CA SER A 297 -10.24 6.84 -14.17
C SER A 297 -9.46 6.29 -15.37
N GLU A 298 -9.28 7.07 -16.44
CA GLU A 298 -8.51 6.63 -17.61
C GLU A 298 -7.02 6.49 -17.27
N ILE A 299 -6.48 7.41 -16.47
CA ILE A 299 -5.10 7.34 -15.98
C ILE A 299 -4.91 6.09 -15.10
N ARG A 300 -5.78 5.88 -14.10
CA ARG A 300 -5.74 4.70 -13.22
C ARG A 300 -5.81 3.40 -14.01
N GLN A 301 -6.76 3.30 -14.95
CA GLN A 301 -6.93 2.10 -15.77
C GLN A 301 -5.72 1.83 -16.67
N GLN A 302 -5.15 2.86 -17.30
CA GLN A 302 -3.96 2.70 -18.13
C GLN A 302 -2.79 2.17 -17.31
N LEU A 303 -2.52 2.78 -16.15
CA LEU A 303 -1.46 2.34 -15.25
C LEU A 303 -1.63 0.88 -14.83
N VAL A 304 -2.83 0.50 -14.39
CA VAL A 304 -3.18 -0.88 -13.98
C VAL A 304 -3.01 -1.88 -15.13
N ARG A 305 -3.43 -1.52 -16.34
CA ARG A 305 -3.31 -2.38 -17.53
C ARG A 305 -1.85 -2.54 -17.98
N SER A 306 -1.03 -1.50 -17.86
CA SER A 306 0.40 -1.54 -18.21
C SER A 306 1.31 -2.13 -17.15
N ALA A 307 0.82 -2.31 -15.92
CA ALA A 307 1.69 -2.72 -14.82
C ALA A 307 2.34 -4.09 -15.13
N GLY A 308 3.59 -4.26 -14.70
CA GLY A 308 4.24 -5.56 -14.66
C GLY A 308 3.68 -6.40 -13.52
N ARG A 309 3.74 -7.73 -13.63
CA ARG A 309 3.21 -8.66 -12.62
C ARG A 309 4.34 -9.31 -11.82
N PHE A 310 4.08 -9.50 -10.53
CA PHE A 310 4.97 -10.26 -9.65
C PHE A 310 4.68 -11.76 -9.83
N ALA A 311 5.70 -12.54 -10.20
CA ALA A 311 5.51 -13.97 -10.51
C ALA A 311 5.02 -14.80 -9.31
N HIS A 312 5.29 -14.36 -8.07
CA HIS A 312 4.87 -15.03 -6.85
C HIS A 312 3.47 -14.60 -6.37
N LEU A 313 2.84 -13.61 -7.00
CA LEU A 313 1.52 -13.12 -6.66
C LEU A 313 0.50 -13.51 -7.75
N PRO A 314 -0.81 -13.51 -7.44
CA PRO A 314 -1.86 -13.65 -8.44
C PRO A 314 -1.70 -12.65 -9.59
N GLY A 315 -1.89 -13.12 -10.84
CA GLY A 315 -1.70 -12.29 -12.04
C GLY A 315 -2.74 -11.18 -12.26
N SER A 316 -3.84 -11.17 -11.49
CA SER A 316 -4.90 -10.15 -11.56
C SER A 316 -4.70 -9.05 -10.51
N PHE A 317 -4.92 -9.37 -9.24
CA PHE A 317 -4.82 -8.46 -8.11
C PHE A 317 -4.40 -9.23 -6.86
N SER A 318 -3.67 -8.56 -5.96
CA SER A 318 -3.42 -9.04 -4.60
C SER A 318 -3.40 -7.87 -3.61
N TYR A 319 -3.76 -8.11 -2.35
CA TYR A 319 -3.63 -7.11 -1.29
C TYR A 319 -2.18 -6.80 -0.93
N GLU A 320 -1.23 -7.60 -1.46
CA GLU A 320 0.20 -7.39 -1.30
C GLU A 320 0.78 -6.44 -2.34
N GLY A 321 0.60 -6.78 -3.62
CA GLY A 321 1.22 -6.11 -4.76
C GLY A 321 0.24 -5.30 -5.61
N GLY A 322 -1.00 -5.11 -5.17
CA GLY A 322 -2.04 -4.45 -5.95
C GLY A 322 -2.26 -5.13 -7.29
N PHE A 323 -2.41 -4.32 -8.34
CA PHE A 323 -2.44 -4.79 -9.73
C PHE A 323 -1.04 -5.00 -10.32
N GLY A 324 0.03 -4.85 -9.55
CA GLY A 324 1.41 -5.04 -10.00
C GLY A 324 2.26 -3.78 -9.91
N TYR A 325 3.47 -3.83 -10.47
CA TYR A 325 4.43 -2.73 -10.43
C TYR A 325 4.35 -1.85 -11.66
N ILE A 326 4.54 -0.55 -11.48
CA ILE A 326 4.45 0.43 -12.56
C ILE A 326 5.56 0.23 -13.60
N GLN A 327 5.21 0.38 -14.87
CA GLN A 327 6.12 0.33 -16.01
C GLN A 327 5.83 1.52 -16.94
N ALA A 328 6.70 2.53 -16.92
CA ALA A 328 6.48 3.77 -17.66
C ALA A 328 6.48 3.55 -19.18
N ASP A 329 7.35 2.68 -19.67
CA ASP A 329 7.43 2.28 -21.07
C ASP A 329 6.17 1.54 -21.52
N SER A 330 5.73 0.52 -20.78
CA SER A 330 4.47 -0.20 -21.04
C SER A 330 3.26 0.73 -20.98
N ALA A 331 3.27 1.72 -20.08
CA ALA A 331 2.21 2.71 -19.97
C ALA A 331 2.16 3.64 -21.19
N ILE A 332 3.29 4.20 -21.61
CA ILE A 332 3.36 5.10 -22.77
C ILE A 332 3.10 4.37 -24.09
N GLN A 333 3.50 3.10 -24.22
CA GLN A 333 3.23 2.28 -25.40
C GLN A 333 1.73 2.12 -25.71
N GLN A 334 0.84 2.32 -24.73
CA GLN A 334 -0.61 2.30 -24.98
C GLN A 334 -1.14 3.54 -25.72
N ILE A 335 -0.36 4.62 -25.77
CA ILE A 335 -0.76 5.89 -26.40
C ILE A 335 0.22 6.36 -27.47
N ALA A 336 1.39 5.74 -27.60
CA ALA A 336 2.37 6.09 -28.60
C ALA A 336 3.18 4.86 -29.02
N ASN A 337 3.31 4.65 -30.33
CA ASN A 337 4.26 3.67 -30.85
C ASN A 337 5.65 4.30 -30.86
N ALA A 338 6.57 3.69 -30.13
CA ALA A 338 7.98 4.03 -30.27
C ALA A 338 8.47 3.65 -31.67
N VAL A 339 9.43 4.41 -32.19
CA VAL A 339 10.10 4.08 -33.46
C VAL A 339 10.79 2.71 -33.27
N PRO A 340 10.54 1.72 -34.16
CA PRO A 340 11.23 0.44 -34.08
C PRO A 340 12.75 0.62 -34.19
N ILE A 341 13.48 -0.05 -33.30
CA ILE A 341 14.95 -0.01 -33.28
C ILE A 341 15.47 -1.40 -33.58
N ILE A 342 16.23 -1.54 -34.67
CA ILE A 342 16.97 -2.77 -34.99
C ILE A 342 18.27 -2.75 -34.16
N SER A 343 18.47 -3.76 -33.32
CA SER A 343 19.73 -3.95 -32.59
C SER A 343 20.68 -4.91 -33.29
N THR A 344 20.16 -5.99 -33.90
CA THR A 344 20.96 -6.90 -34.71
C THR A 344 20.21 -7.35 -35.95
N LEU A 345 20.98 -7.62 -37.00
CA LEU A 345 20.53 -8.14 -38.28
C LEU A 345 21.47 -9.29 -38.64
N GLU A 346 20.99 -10.52 -38.51
CA GLU A 346 21.83 -11.72 -38.67
C GLU A 346 21.18 -12.70 -39.64
N ALA A 347 21.96 -13.24 -40.58
CA ALA A 347 21.50 -14.34 -41.42
C ALA A 347 21.19 -15.56 -40.52
N ILE A 348 20.02 -16.19 -40.70
CA ILE A 348 19.66 -17.38 -39.92
C ILE A 348 20.64 -18.53 -40.18
N VAL A 349 21.14 -18.62 -41.42
CA VAL A 349 22.20 -19.56 -41.81
C VAL A 349 23.49 -18.78 -41.99
N PRO A 350 24.50 -18.94 -41.11
CA PRO A 350 25.77 -18.23 -41.24
C PRO A 350 26.42 -18.48 -42.61
N GLY A 351 26.74 -17.40 -43.33
CA GLY A 351 27.36 -17.45 -44.65
C GLY A 351 26.37 -17.33 -45.81
N SER A 352 25.07 -17.49 -45.59
CA SER A 352 24.06 -17.34 -46.67
C SER A 352 23.95 -15.92 -47.21
N GLN A 353 24.43 -14.93 -46.45
CA GLN A 353 24.56 -13.54 -46.92
C GLN A 353 25.64 -13.35 -48.00
N SER A 354 26.42 -14.39 -48.32
CA SER A 354 27.49 -14.34 -49.32
C SER A 354 26.99 -14.93 -50.64
N GLY A 355 26.23 -14.17 -51.42
CA GLY A 355 25.67 -14.63 -52.70
C GLY A 355 24.57 -13.74 -53.24
N VAL A 356 23.86 -14.23 -54.27
CA VAL A 356 22.68 -13.57 -54.88
C VAL A 356 21.36 -14.28 -54.54
N ASP A 357 21.43 -15.42 -53.84
CA ASP A 357 20.26 -16.19 -53.45
C ASP A 357 19.53 -15.52 -52.27
N ALA A 358 18.21 -15.66 -52.22
CA ALA A 358 17.42 -15.20 -51.09
C ALA A 358 17.79 -15.97 -49.82
N PHE A 359 17.89 -15.26 -48.70
CA PHE A 359 18.16 -15.83 -47.39
C PHE A 359 17.28 -15.19 -46.32
N GLU A 360 17.03 -15.93 -45.25
CA GLU A 360 16.27 -15.42 -44.12
C GLU A 360 17.17 -14.66 -43.14
N VAL A 361 16.63 -13.56 -42.62
CA VAL A 361 17.30 -12.70 -41.65
C VAL A 361 16.52 -12.72 -40.34
N LYS A 362 17.24 -12.98 -39.25
CA LYS A 362 16.74 -12.75 -37.89
C LYS A 362 17.06 -11.32 -37.49
N ILE A 363 16.00 -10.58 -37.18
CA ILE A 363 16.10 -9.23 -36.66
C ILE A 363 15.83 -9.26 -35.17
N THR A 364 16.77 -8.72 -34.38
CA THR A 364 16.57 -8.47 -32.95
C THR A 364 16.49 -6.97 -32.76
N GLY A 365 15.64 -6.52 -31.84
CA GLY A 365 15.46 -5.10 -31.57
C GLY A 365 14.34 -4.81 -30.59
N ARG A 366 13.93 -3.55 -30.53
CA ARG A 366 12.89 -3.05 -29.61
C ARG A 366 11.78 -2.35 -30.38
N TYR A 367 10.58 -2.37 -29.79
CA TYR A 367 9.40 -1.66 -30.29
C TYR A 367 8.87 -2.12 -31.66
N PHE A 368 9.21 -3.33 -32.08
CA PHE A 368 8.49 -3.96 -33.19
C PHE A 368 7.05 -4.24 -32.77
N SER A 369 6.14 -4.00 -33.69
CA SER A 369 4.73 -4.37 -33.59
C SER A 369 4.37 -5.28 -34.77
N PRO A 370 3.21 -5.96 -34.74
CA PRO A 370 2.73 -6.70 -35.91
C PRO A 370 2.57 -5.86 -37.19
N ASN A 371 2.54 -4.52 -37.07
CA ASN A 371 2.44 -3.59 -38.19
C ASN A 371 3.80 -2.98 -38.59
N SER A 372 4.90 -3.36 -37.93
CA SER A 372 6.23 -2.86 -38.29
C SER A 372 6.63 -3.40 -39.66
N GLN A 373 7.08 -2.50 -40.53
CA GLN A 373 7.63 -2.83 -41.85
C GLN A 373 9.14 -2.64 -41.83
N ILE A 374 9.86 -3.58 -42.45
CA ILE A 374 11.30 -3.49 -42.66
C ILE A 374 11.51 -3.01 -44.09
N TYR A 375 12.41 -2.04 -44.25
CA TYR A 375 12.77 -1.51 -45.55
C TYR A 375 14.22 -1.89 -45.87
N VAL A 376 14.45 -2.37 -47.08
CA VAL A 376 15.77 -2.56 -47.68
C VAL A 376 15.79 -1.74 -48.96
N ASP A 377 16.74 -0.81 -49.07
CA ASP A 377 16.86 0.12 -50.21
C ASP A 377 15.54 0.83 -50.57
N ASP A 378 14.87 1.39 -49.57
CA ASP A 378 13.58 2.09 -49.67
C ASP A 378 12.40 1.23 -50.17
N ALA A 379 12.54 -0.10 -50.20
CA ALA A 379 11.47 -1.04 -50.51
C ALA A 379 11.11 -1.90 -49.29
N PRO A 380 9.80 -2.12 -49.00
CA PRO A 380 9.38 -3.01 -47.93
C PRO A 380 9.69 -4.47 -48.29
N VAL A 381 10.21 -5.24 -47.33
CA VAL A 381 10.53 -6.67 -47.45
C VAL A 381 9.68 -7.56 -46.58
#